data_AF-A0AAE4E8Z0-F1
#
_entry.id   AF-A0AAE4E8Z0-F1
#
_cell.length_a   1.000
_cell.length_b   1.000
_cell.length_c   1.000
_cell.angle_alpha   90.00
_cell.angle_beta   90.00
_cell.angle_gamma   90.00
#
_symmetry.space_group_name_H-M   'P 1'
#
loop_
_entity.id
_entity.type
_entity.pdbx_description
1 polymer ?
#
loop_
_entity_poly.entity_id
_entity_poly.type
_entity_poly.pdbx_seq_one_letter_code
_entity_poly.pdbx_strand_id
1 'polypeptide(L)' 'MTPSQPFSPLAFQREGARLVYWKPQQRGGELALDASWGAVPALFSRLALENARVRAFSITPQGKQLRLSLQLEIGHAQ' A
#
# COMPACT_ATOMS: atom_id res chain seq x y z
N MET A 1 -11.76 -0.60 -15.41
CA MET A 1 -12.40 -1.21 -14.22
C MET A 1 -12.43 -0.13 -13.16
N THR A 2 -13.61 0.31 -12.72
CA THR A 2 -13.70 1.21 -11.56
C THR A 2 -13.34 0.40 -10.32
N PRO A 3 -12.35 0.81 -9.51
CA PRO A 3 -12.05 0.11 -8.26
C PRO A 3 -13.30 0.09 -7.38
N SER A 4 -13.71 -1.10 -6.95
CA SER A 4 -14.99 -1.32 -6.28
C SER A 4 -14.90 -1.29 -4.76
N GLN A 5 -13.68 -1.31 -4.20
CA GLN A 5 -13.46 -1.43 -2.76
C GLN A 5 -12.81 -0.17 -2.18
N PRO A 6 -13.27 0.30 -1.00
CA PRO A 6 -12.60 1.40 -0.31
C PRO A 6 -11.20 0.98 0.12
N PHE A 7 -10.25 1.91 0.02
CA PHE A 7 -8.90 1.68 0.53
C PHE A 7 -8.91 1.50 2.05
N SER A 8 -8.15 0.52 2.54
CA SER A 8 -7.91 0.37 3.98
C SER A 8 -6.45 -0.05 4.24
N PRO A 9 -5.65 0.75 4.97
CA PRO A 9 -4.24 0.43 5.23
C PRO A 9 -4.08 -0.84 6.08
N LEU A 10 -5.07 -1.15 6.93
CA LEU A 10 -5.09 -2.36 7.74
C LEU A 10 -5.28 -3.64 6.91
N ALA A 11 -5.80 -3.49 5.69
CA ALA A 11 -5.99 -4.60 4.78
C ALA A 11 -4.65 -5.27 4.41
N PHE A 12 -3.54 -4.52 4.42
CA PHE A 12 -2.19 -4.96 4.06
C PHE A 12 -1.44 -5.68 5.19
N GLN A 13 -2.07 -5.94 6.34
CA GLN A 13 -1.48 -6.74 7.44
C GLN A 13 -1.72 -8.23 7.25
N ARG A 14 -1.18 -8.82 6.18
CA ARG A 14 -1.40 -10.24 5.81
C ARG A 14 -0.17 -10.83 5.12
N GLU A 15 -0.01 -12.16 5.23
CA GLU A 15 0.86 -13.00 4.39
C GLU A 15 2.22 -12.37 4.00
N GLY A 16 3.06 -12.10 5.00
CA GLY A 16 4.42 -11.62 4.76
C GLY A 16 4.56 -10.12 4.50
N ALA A 17 3.50 -9.35 4.77
CA ALA A 17 3.54 -7.89 4.89
C ALA A 17 2.96 -7.41 6.23
N ARG A 18 3.53 -6.34 6.78
CA ARG A 18 3.11 -5.70 8.03
C ARG A 18 2.98 -4.20 7.80
N LEU A 19 1.86 -3.63 8.25
CA LEU A 19 1.69 -2.19 8.29
C LEU A 19 2.65 -1.58 9.32
N VAL A 20 3.47 -0.63 8.89
CA VAL A 20 4.35 0.12 9.77
C VAL A 20 3.70 1.44 10.15
N TYR A 21 3.23 2.19 9.17
CA TYR A 21 2.38 3.35 9.41
C TYR A 21 1.51 3.69 8.20
N TRP A 22 0.47 4.47 8.49
CA TRP A 22 -0.32 5.20 7.52
C TRP A 22 -0.37 6.67 7.94
N LYS A 23 0.01 7.58 7.04
CA LYS A 23 -0.07 9.03 7.24
C LYS A 23 -1.05 9.61 6.22
N PRO A 24 -2.33 9.83 6.58
CA PRO A 24 -3.31 10.38 5.65
C PRO A 24 -2.99 11.82 5.27
N GLN A 25 -3.36 12.20 4.05
CA GLN A 25 -3.29 13.53 3.46
C GLN A 25 -4.61 13.84 2.73
N GLN A 26 -4.81 15.08 2.26
CA GLN A 26 -6.11 15.53 1.71
C GLN A 26 -6.70 14.63 0.60
N ARG A 27 -5.87 14.00 -0.24
CA ARG A 27 -6.30 13.11 -1.33
C ARG A 27 -5.61 11.75 -1.29
N GLY A 28 -5.29 11.23 -0.11
CA GLY A 28 -4.58 9.96 0.01
C GLY A 28 -3.63 9.94 1.19
N GLY A 29 -2.35 9.65 0.95
CA GLY A 29 -1.35 9.65 2.01
C GLY A 29 -0.13 8.76 1.75
N GLU A 30 0.75 8.71 2.74
CA GLU A 30 1.93 7.84 2.74
C GLU A 30 1.64 6.55 3.51
N LEU A 31 1.82 5.41 2.84
CA LEU A 31 1.72 4.08 3.42
C LEU A 31 3.12 3.44 3.48
N ALA A 32 3.51 2.96 4.66
CA ALA A 32 4.74 2.19 4.82
C ALA A 32 4.44 0.78 5.31
N LEU A 33 4.99 -0.20 4.61
CA LEU A 33 4.89 -1.62 4.90
C LEU A 33 6.28 -2.23 5.06
N ASP A 34 6.44 -3.14 6.01
CA ASP A 34 7.54 -4.10 6.01
C ASP A 34 7.07 -5.36 5.30
N ALA A 35 7.81 -5.87 4.33
CA ALA A 35 7.42 -7.06 3.58
C ALA A 35 8.62 -7.90 3.11
N SER A 36 8.38 -9.19 2.88
CA SER A 36 9.33 -10.02 2.13
C SER A 36 9.26 -9.68 0.64
N TRP A 37 10.35 -9.88 -0.12
CA TRP A 37 10.36 -9.61 -1.57
C TRP A 37 9.25 -10.35 -2.31
N GLY A 38 8.98 -11.61 -1.95
CA GLY A 38 7.93 -12.43 -2.57
C GLY A 38 6.51 -11.90 -2.35
N ALA A 39 6.28 -11.13 -1.29
CA ALA A 39 4.97 -10.52 -1.01
C ALA A 39 4.73 -9.23 -1.81
N VAL A 40 5.79 -8.55 -2.28
CA VAL A 40 5.68 -7.24 -2.93
C VAL A 40 4.72 -7.24 -4.13
N PRO A 41 4.79 -8.18 -5.10
CA PRO A 41 3.87 -8.19 -6.24
C PRO A 41 2.39 -8.27 -5.83
N ALA A 42 2.06 -9.11 -4.84
CA ALA A 42 0.70 -9.29 -4.36
C ALA A 42 0.13 -8.02 -3.70
N LEU A 43 0.96 -7.22 -3.03
CA LEU A 43 0.56 -5.93 -2.47
C LEU A 43 0.10 -4.95 -3.56
N PHE A 44 0.83 -4.88 -4.68
CA PHE A 44 0.45 -4.03 -5.81
C PHE A 44 -0.80 -4.55 -6.54
N SER A 45 -0.93 -5.86 -6.73
CA SER A 45 -2.16 -6.46 -7.28
C SER A 45 -3.38 -6.10 -6.44
N ARG A 46 -3.24 -6.11 -5.11
CA ARG A 46 -4.32 -5.68 -4.21
C ARG A 46 -4.64 -4.19 -4.34
N LEU A 47 -3.62 -3.33 -4.34
CA LEU A 47 -3.83 -1.89 -4.51
C LEU A 47 -4.63 -1.56 -5.78
N ALA A 48 -4.42 -2.32 -6.86
CA ALA A 48 -5.17 -2.16 -8.10
C ALA A 48 -6.67 -2.50 -8.00
N LEU A 49 -7.10 -3.25 -6.98
CA LEU A 49 -8.50 -3.58 -6.72
C LEU A 49 -9.21 -2.53 -5.83
N GLU A 50 -8.43 -1.73 -5.10
CA GLU A 50 -8.91 -0.72 -4.17
C GLU A 50 -9.00 0.65 -4.87
N ASN A 51 -9.79 1.58 -4.30
CA ASN A 51 -9.93 2.94 -4.81
C ASN A 51 -8.69 3.83 -4.52
N ALA A 52 -7.50 3.25 -4.70
CA ALA A 52 -6.21 3.86 -4.47
C ALA A 52 -5.33 3.73 -5.71
N ARG A 53 -4.58 4.78 -6.01
CA ARG A 53 -3.57 4.82 -7.07
C ARG A 53 -2.20 5.05 -6.45
N VAL A 54 -1.22 4.25 -6.83
CA VAL A 54 0.17 4.49 -6.46
C VAL A 54 0.74 5.60 -7.34
N ARG A 55 1.14 6.72 -6.73
CA ARG A 55 1.79 7.86 -7.42
C ARG A 55 3.31 7.72 -7.48
N ALA A 56 3.89 7.19 -6.40
CA ALA A 56 5.31 6.91 -6.29
C ALA A 56 5.52 5.79 -5.28
N PHE A 57 6.62 5.06 -5.42
CA PHE A 57 7.03 4.06 -4.44
C PHE A 57 8.54 3.99 -4.32
N SER A 58 9.01 3.52 -3.16
CA SER A 58 10.38 3.08 -2.97
C SER A 58 10.40 1.75 -2.23
N ILE A 59 11.44 0.96 -2.51
CA ILE A 59 11.71 -0.32 -1.85
C ILE A 59 13.13 -0.24 -1.32
N THR A 60 13.30 -0.37 -0.01
CA THR A 60 14.61 -0.29 0.64
C THR A 60 14.86 -1.52 1.49
N PRO A 61 16.08 -2.10 1.48
CA PRO A 61 16.41 -3.18 2.39
C PRO A 61 16.33 -2.72 3.85
N GLN A 62 15.70 -3.54 4.70
CA GLN A 62 15.61 -3.32 6.14
C GLN A 62 15.91 -4.63 6.88
N GLY A 63 17.20 -4.93 7.02
CA GLY A 63 17.68 -6.20 7.56
C GLY A 63 17.30 -7.38 6.66
N LYS A 64 16.53 -8.33 7.19
CA LYS A 64 16.03 -9.50 6.44
C LYS A 64 14.71 -9.23 5.70
N GLN A 65 14.16 -8.03 5.81
CA GLN A 65 12.90 -7.61 5.20
C GLN A 65 13.14 -6.41 4.29
N LEU A 66 12.09 -5.96 3.62
CA LEU A 66 12.07 -4.75 2.83
C LEU A 66 11.09 -3.76 3.44
N ARG A 67 11.47 -2.49 3.42
CA ARG A 67 10.57 -1.38 3.65
C ARG A 67 10.04 -0.88 2.33
N LEU A 68 8.74 -1.04 2.13
CA LEU A 68 7.99 -0.48 1.03
C LEU A 68 7.34 0.83 1.48
N SER A 69 7.68 1.95 0.84
CA SER A 69 7.03 3.24 1.08
C SER A 69 6.26 3.63 -0.18
N LEU A 70 4.97 3.91 -0.02
CA LEU A 70 4.02 4.18 -1.10
C LEU A 70 3.40 5.56 -0.89
N GLN A 71 3.40 6.37 -1.94
CA GLN A 71 2.59 7.58 -2.02
C GLN A 71 1.29 7.23 -2.75
N LEU A 72 0.18 7.27 -2.03
CA LEU A 72 -1.14 6.89 -2.54
C LEU A 72 -2.00 8.13 -2.78
N GLU A 73 -2.73 8.09 -3.88
CA GLU A 73 -3.90 8.94 -4.11
C GLU A 73 -5.15 8.09 -3.94
N ILE A 74 -6.09 8.51 -3.11
CA ILE A 74 -7.32 7.75 -2.82
C ILE A 74 -8.49 8.54 -3.38
N GLY A 75 -9.26 7.91 -4.27
CA GLY A 75 -10.51 8.48 -4.75
C GLY A 75 -11.55 8.52 -3.63
N HIS A 76 -12.34 9.59 -3.57
CA HIS A 76 -13.59 9.52 -2.81
C HIS A 76 -14.59 8.69 -3.60
N ALA A 77 -15.32 7.79 -2.93
CA ALA A 77 -16.56 7.29 -3.50
C ALA A 77 -17.49 8.50 -3.67
N GLN A 78 -17.99 8.71 -4.89
CA GLN A 78 -19.02 9.71 -5.17
C GLN A 78 -20.34 9.31 -4.53
#